data_AF-A0A7W0TH59-F1
#
_entry.id   AF-A0A7W0TH59-F1
#
_cell.length_a   1.000
_cell.length_b   1.000
_cell.length_c   1.000
_cell.angle_alpha   90.00
_cell.angle_beta   90.00
_cell.angle_gamma   90.00
#
_symmetry.space_group_name_H-M   'P 1'
#
loop_
_entity.id
_entity.type
_entity.pdbx_description
1 polymer ?
#
loop_
_entity_poly.entity_id
_entity_poly.type
_entity_poly.pdbx_seq_one_letter_code
_entity_poly.pdbx_strand_id
1 'polypeptide(L)' 'PALVDCRGVLAAQAVKPQARVLAEARGLSWVEVDLAELRGEREPALTLFG' A
#
# COMPACT_ATOMS: atom_id res chain seq x y z
N PRO A 1 -7.18 -8.48 21.41
CA PRO A 1 -7.56 -7.11 21.81
C PRO A 1 -6.72 -6.00 21.16
N ALA A 2 -5.39 -6.14 21.07
CA ALA A 2 -4.50 -5.05 20.62
C ALA A 2 -4.68 -4.55 19.17
N LEU A 3 -5.39 -5.31 18.31
CA LEU A 3 -5.55 -4.99 16.88
C LEU A 3 -7.01 -4.79 16.47
N VAL A 4 -7.93 -4.68 17.43
CA VAL A 4 -9.38 -4.63 17.14
C VAL A 4 -9.78 -3.38 16.34
N ASP A 5 -9.07 -2.27 16.54
CA ASP A 5 -9.32 -1.00 15.84
C ASP A 5 -8.45 -0.82 14.58
N CYS A 6 -7.59 -1.78 14.27
CA CYS A 6 -6.70 -1.69 13.13
C CYS A 6 -7.44 -1.98 11.82
N ARG A 7 -7.18 -1.16 10.79
CA ARG A 7 -7.60 -1.43 9.41
C ARG A 7 -6.45 -2.06 8.65
N GLY A 8 -6.69 -3.19 7.98
CA GLY A 8 -5.67 -3.85 7.18
C GLY A 8 -5.62 -3.35 5.74
N VAL A 9 -4.42 -3.37 5.16
CA VAL A 9 -4.16 -2.98 3.77
C VAL A 9 -3.23 -3.99 3.09
N LEU A 10 -3.53 -4.35 1.84
CA LEU A 10 -2.63 -5.10 0.96
C LEU A 10 -1.74 -4.11 0.19
N ALA A 11 -0.46 -3.99 0.57
CA ALA A 11 0.52 -3.17 -0.12
C ALA A 11 1.52 -4.06 -0.90
N ALA A 12 1.68 -3.84 -2.20
CA ALA A 12 2.62 -4.59 -3.05
C ALA A 12 3.05 -3.76 -4.27
N GLN A 13 4.12 -4.14 -4.98
CA GLN A 13 4.48 -3.47 -6.25
C GLN A 13 3.47 -3.69 -7.38
N ALA A 14 2.77 -4.83 -7.35
CA ALA A 14 1.71 -5.15 -8.28
C ALA A 14 0.65 -5.98 -7.56
N VAL A 15 -0.62 -5.60 -7.71
CA VAL A 15 -1.75 -6.30 -7.12
C VAL A 15 -2.61 -6.87 -8.25
N LYS A 16 -2.60 -8.20 -8.39
CA LYS A 16 -3.38 -8.90 -9.42
C LYS A 16 -4.90 -8.69 -9.21
N PRO A 17 -5.73 -8.71 -10.27
CA PRO A 17 -7.17 -8.49 -10.14
C PRO A 17 -7.86 -9.39 -9.10
N GLN A 18 -7.52 -10.68 -9.05
CA GLN A 18 -8.11 -11.62 -8.08
C GLN A 18 -7.72 -11.28 -6.63
N ALA A 19 -6.53 -10.70 -6.42
CA ALA A 19 -6.09 -10.26 -5.10
C ALA A 19 -6.83 -8.99 -4.64
N ARG A 20 -7.15 -8.07 -5.57
CA ARG A 20 -8.00 -6.89 -5.30
C ARG A 20 -9.38 -7.33 -4.81
N VAL A 21 -10.01 -8.24 -5.56
CA VAL A 21 -11.33 -8.81 -5.20
C VAL A 21 -11.29 -9.45 -3.81
N LEU A 22 -10.24 -10.22 -3.50
CA LEU A 22 -10.10 -10.88 -2.20
C LEU A 22 -9.88 -9.90 -1.03
N ALA A 23 -9.11 -8.83 -1.25
CA ALA A 23 -8.87 -7.79 -0.25
C ALA A 23 -10.18 -7.06 0.08
N GLU A 24 -10.92 -6.62 -0.95
CA GLU A 24 -12.20 -5.93 -0.80
C GLU A 24 -13.25 -6.82 -0.12
N ALA A 25 -13.34 -8.10 -0.50
CA ALA A 25 -14.24 -9.07 0.14
C ALA A 25 -13.95 -9.30 1.64
N ARG A 26 -12.73 -9.00 2.10
CA ARG A 26 -12.31 -9.09 3.51
C ARG A 26 -12.35 -7.74 4.23
N GLY A 27 -12.85 -6.68 3.59
CA GLY A 27 -12.85 -5.33 4.16
C GLY A 27 -11.47 -4.70 4.28
N LEU A 28 -10.50 -5.17 3.48
CA LEU A 28 -9.14 -4.63 3.43
C LEU A 28 -9.01 -3.68 2.24
N SER A 29 -8.29 -2.57 2.44
CA SER A 29 -7.87 -1.73 1.31
C SER A 29 -6.70 -2.37 0.55
N TRP A 30 -6.38 -1.87 -0.63
CA TRP A 30 -5.19 -2.27 -1.38
C TRP A 30 -4.52 -1.06 -2.03
N VAL A 31 -3.20 -1.13 -2.21
CA VAL A 31 -2.40 -0.08 -2.85
C VAL A 31 -1.19 -0.68 -3.55
N GLU A 32 -0.86 -0.16 -4.73
CA GLU A 32 0.40 -0.45 -5.40
C GLU A 32 1.47 0.56 -4.99
N VAL A 33 2.67 0.10 -4.63
CA VAL A 33 3.76 0.95 -4.12
C VAL A 33 5.05 0.75 -4.90
N ASP A 34 5.79 1.82 -5.14
CA ASP A 34 7.16 1.74 -5.66
C ASP A 34 8.13 1.51 -4.50
N LEU A 35 8.77 0.33 -4.46
CA LEU A 35 9.71 0.00 -3.39
C LEU A 35 11.03 0.77 -3.50
N ALA A 36 11.45 1.17 -4.69
CA ALA A 36 12.67 1.96 -4.86
C ALA A 36 12.46 3.37 -4.28
N GLU A 37 11.28 3.95 -4.50
CA GLU A 37 10.90 5.22 -3.87
C GLU A 37 10.83 5.09 -2.34
N LEU A 38 10.13 4.06 -1.82
CA LEU A 38 10.02 3.85 -0.37
C LEU A 38 11.35 3.55 0.31
N ARG A 39 12.34 3.00 -0.42
CA ARG A 39 13.70 2.76 0.08
C ARG A 39 14.60 3.99 0.00
N GLY A 40 14.15 5.07 -0.65
CA GLY A 40 14.97 6.27 -0.88
C GLY A 40 16.03 6.07 -1.98
N GLU A 41 15.88 5.04 -2.82
CA GLU A 41 16.76 4.77 -3.96
C GLU A 41 16.43 5.64 -5.18
N ARG A 42 15.35 6.44 -5.09
CA ARG A 42 14.95 7.48 -6.06
C ARG A 42 14.53 8.73 -5.29
N GLU A 43 14.89 9.91 -5.81
CA GLU A 43 14.48 11.18 -5.22
C GLU A 43 12.95 11.36 -5.39
N PRO A 44 12.19 11.61 -4.30
CA PRO A 44 10.75 11.71 -4.38
C PRO A 44 10.35 12.87 -5.30
N ALA A 45 9.32 12.67 -6.12
CA ALA A 45 8.89 13.63 -7.14
C ALA A 45 8.42 14.99 -6.58
N LEU A 46 8.19 15.06 -5.26
CA LEU A 46 7.77 16.27 -4.55
C LEU A 46 8.73 16.54 -3.39
N THR A 47 9.40 17.69 -3.41
CA THR A 47 10.12 18.23 -2.26
C THR A 47 9.14 19.03 -1.38
N LEU A 48 9.20 18.82 -0.07
CA LEU A 48 8.21 19.37 0.87
C LEU A 48 8.23 20.90 1.02
N PHE A 49 9.22 21.60 0.45
CA PHE A 49 9.35 23.07 0.47
C PHE A 49 10.19 23.57 -0.71
N GLY A 50 9.64 23.51 -1.93
CA GLY A 50 10.20 24.25 -3.07
C GLY A 50 10.10 25.76 -2.88
#